data_AF-A0AAP0LYX0-F1
#
_entry.id   AF-A0AAP0LYX0-F1
#
_cell.length_a   1.000
_cell.length_b   1.000
_cell.length_c   1.000
_cell.angle_alpha   90.00
_cell.angle_beta   90.00
_cell.angle_gamma   90.00
#
_symmetry.space_group_name_H-M   'P 1'
#
loop_
_entity.id
_entity.type
_entity.pdbx_description
1 polymer ?
#
loop_
_entity_poly.entity_id
_entity_poly.type
_entity_poly.pdbx_seq_one_letter_code
_entity_poly.pdbx_strand_id
1 'polypeptide(L)'
;MGSGKQRSYSELINVGIIVICSCLFVVNSDSDADADAGAKWRRPPVERSCANAYEGRWVYDESYPLYDSSACPNIRKEFDCNEYGRPDHLYLKYRWQPDNCDLPRFDAKDFLWRLSGKKIMFIGDSVSLNQMQSLLCLLQTGLPNTNIIGQSNDTITTVIFEDYDVSVILFHSLYLVDIQVVENVGRVLKLNSLKDGNIWKNIDVLVFNTWLWWYRRGPKQPWDYVEFDNKILKDMDRMDAFRQGLTTWAKWVDSDVDTTKTRVIFQGVSPSHYNGTEWDEPGVTNCANEKQPIVGSKYPGSLPEAALVVKDVLRTIKKPVHLLDITTLSQLRKDAHPSSFNGFKAMDCTHCYTLFTIFSTLLTTSNGAFCEKYTEGIVIKRFEKTTHLHFYFHDIVGGKNPTTVRIAGPPNGTAYSFGSTVMIDDPLTEGPEPTSKLVGRAQGMYAIASQQDASLLMVMNFAFMEGTYNGSSISILGRNPVVDDVREMPIVGGSGLFRSAHGYALAHTIAFDFKTGDAIVEYNVHVTYY
;
A
#
# COMPACT_ATOMS: atom_id res chain seq x y z
N MET A 1 -24.21 -52.68 -51.58
CA MET A 1 -23.63 -52.68 -52.95
C MET A 1 -23.23 -51.24 -53.23
N GLY A 2 -22.00 -50.80 -53.48
CA GLY A 2 -20.69 -51.42 -53.71
C GLY A 2 -19.88 -50.40 -54.53
N SER A 3 -18.65 -50.07 -54.09
CA SER A 3 -17.59 -49.32 -54.82
C SER A 3 -17.89 -47.86 -55.22
N GLY A 4 -16.97 -46.90 -55.29
CA GLY A 4 -15.51 -46.90 -55.20
C GLY A 4 -14.92 -45.91 -56.22
N LYS A 5 -14.15 -44.93 -55.73
CA LYS A 5 -13.02 -44.20 -56.36
C LYS A 5 -13.21 -43.14 -57.49
N GLN A 6 -12.82 -41.92 -57.10
CA GLN A 6 -11.75 -41.02 -57.64
C GLN A 6 -11.87 -40.28 -59.00
N ARG A 7 -11.83 -38.93 -58.86
CA ARG A 7 -10.98 -37.90 -59.53
C ARG A 7 -11.13 -37.70 -61.06
N SER A 8 -11.14 -36.49 -61.65
CA SER A 8 -10.85 -35.11 -61.20
C SER A 8 -11.13 -34.09 -62.33
N TYR A 9 -11.26 -32.81 -61.93
CA TYR A 9 -10.82 -31.55 -62.57
C TYR A 9 -11.79 -30.52 -63.19
N SER A 10 -11.52 -29.29 -62.73
CA SER A 10 -11.78 -27.94 -63.26
C SER A 10 -13.18 -27.35 -63.04
N GLU A 11 -13.37 -26.10 -62.61
CA GLU A 11 -12.49 -25.01 -62.13
C GLU A 11 -13.43 -23.88 -61.61
N LEU A 12 -12.82 -22.84 -61.01
CA LEU A 12 -13.36 -21.53 -60.60
C LEU A 12 -13.73 -21.35 -59.11
N ILE A 13 -12.71 -21.00 -58.33
CA ILE A 13 -12.80 -20.30 -57.05
C ILE A 13 -12.33 -18.86 -57.28
N ASN A 14 -13.19 -17.91 -56.91
CA ASN A 14 -12.84 -16.49 -56.82
C ASN A 14 -11.98 -16.23 -55.58
N VAL A 15 -10.87 -15.54 -55.79
CA VAL A 15 -9.92 -15.10 -54.77
C VAL A 15 -10.37 -13.76 -54.19
N GLY A 16 -10.52 -13.71 -52.86
CA GLY A 16 -10.61 -12.47 -52.07
C GLY A 16 -9.51 -12.48 -51.01
N ILE A 17 -8.56 -11.56 -51.15
CA ILE A 17 -7.30 -11.46 -50.41
C ILE A 17 -7.55 -10.94 -48.98
N ILE A 18 -7.03 -11.64 -47.97
CA ILE A 18 -6.86 -11.14 -46.59
C ILE A 18 -5.38 -10.81 -46.40
N VAL A 19 -5.08 -9.54 -46.12
CA VAL A 19 -3.74 -9.05 -45.78
C VAL A 19 -3.48 -9.29 -44.30
N ILE A 20 -2.55 -10.19 -43.98
CA ILE A 20 -1.96 -10.33 -42.64
C ILE A 20 -0.59 -9.65 -42.67
N CYS A 21 -0.49 -8.47 -42.07
CA CYS A 21 0.76 -7.74 -41.94
C CYS A 21 1.55 -8.33 -40.76
N SER A 22 2.58 -9.13 -41.08
CA SER A 22 3.55 -9.68 -40.13
C SER A 22 4.79 -8.81 -40.18
N CYS A 23 5.00 -7.91 -39.22
CA CYS A 23 6.25 -7.16 -39.11
C CYS A 23 7.24 -7.95 -38.25
N LEU A 24 8.09 -8.72 -38.93
CA LEU A 24 9.43 -9.11 -38.45
C LEU A 24 10.32 -7.86 -38.50
N PHE A 25 10.89 -7.45 -37.36
CA PHE A 25 11.98 -6.48 -37.36
C PHE A 25 13.32 -7.19 -37.16
N VAL A 26 14.10 -7.18 -38.23
CA VAL A 26 15.51 -7.52 -38.30
C VAL A 26 16.31 -6.41 -37.62
N VAL A 27 17.19 -6.78 -36.68
CA VAL A 27 18.17 -5.87 -36.09
C VAL A 27 19.41 -5.90 -36.98
N ASN A 28 19.66 -4.82 -37.73
CA ASN A 28 20.97 -4.56 -38.30
C ASN A 28 21.69 -3.53 -37.43
N SER A 29 22.82 -3.94 -36.88
CA SER A 29 23.87 -3.07 -36.36
C SER A 29 24.64 -2.48 -37.53
N ASP A 30 24.82 -1.17 -37.56
CA ASP A 30 26.09 -0.57 -37.99
C ASP A 30 26.26 0.80 -37.33
N SER A 31 27.51 1.02 -36.94
CA SER A 31 28.08 2.17 -36.25
C SER A 31 28.24 3.37 -37.17
N ASP A 32 27.99 4.57 -36.66
CA ASP A 32 28.97 5.66 -36.74
C ASP A 32 28.68 6.72 -35.67
N ALA A 33 29.77 7.21 -35.08
CA ALA A 33 29.79 8.14 -33.97
C ALA A 33 29.82 9.59 -34.48
N ASP A 34 29.03 10.46 -33.86
CA ASP A 34 29.56 11.76 -33.44
C ASP A 34 28.71 12.40 -32.32
N ALA A 35 29.39 13.20 -31.50
CA ALA A 35 29.02 13.59 -30.15
C ALA A 35 27.86 14.58 -30.04
N ASP A 36 26.98 14.38 -29.04
CA ASP A 36 26.41 15.50 -28.28
C ASP A 36 26.03 15.08 -26.85
N ALA A 37 26.41 15.93 -25.89
CA ALA A 37 26.30 15.71 -24.45
C ALA A 37 24.87 15.99 -23.97
N GLY A 38 23.96 15.03 -24.18
CA GLY A 38 22.60 15.07 -23.65
C GLY A 38 22.43 14.09 -22.49
N ALA A 39 22.22 14.62 -21.27
CA ALA A 39 21.78 13.83 -20.13
C ALA A 39 20.41 13.18 -20.43
N LYS A 40 20.43 11.94 -20.93
CA LYS A 40 19.23 11.12 -21.05
C LYS A 40 18.73 10.82 -19.64
N TRP A 41 17.61 11.45 -19.27
CA TRP A 41 16.76 11.01 -18.18
C TRP A 41 16.34 9.56 -18.46
N ARG A 42 17.14 8.61 -17.95
CA ARG A 42 16.70 7.23 -17.85
C ARG A 42 15.52 7.25 -16.89
N ARG A 43 14.36 6.80 -17.38
CA ARG A 43 13.25 6.45 -16.49
C ARG A 43 13.84 5.56 -15.39
N PRO A 44 13.54 5.81 -14.10
CA PRO A 44 13.90 4.85 -13.07
C PRO A 44 13.38 3.48 -13.52
N PRO A 45 14.14 2.39 -13.32
CA PRO A 45 13.67 1.07 -13.68
C PRO A 45 12.29 0.89 -13.04
N VAL A 46 11.28 0.54 -13.85
CA VAL A 46 10.05 -0.01 -13.31
C VAL A 46 10.49 -1.18 -12.44
N GLU A 47 10.31 -1.07 -11.12
CA GLU A 47 10.67 -2.14 -10.18
C GLU A 47 10.07 -3.43 -10.70
N ARG A 48 10.94 -4.38 -11.07
CA ARG A 48 10.48 -5.71 -11.44
C ARG A 48 9.83 -6.30 -10.20
N SER A 49 8.54 -6.62 -10.28
CA SER A 49 7.84 -7.42 -9.28
C SER A 49 8.70 -8.63 -8.90
N CYS A 50 8.96 -8.80 -7.60
CA CYS A 50 9.76 -9.91 -7.11
C CYS A 50 8.95 -11.20 -7.19
N ALA A 51 9.05 -11.91 -8.32
CA ALA A 51 8.24 -13.09 -8.62
C ALA A 51 8.37 -14.22 -7.58
N ASN A 52 9.53 -14.33 -6.91
CA ASN A 52 9.71 -15.21 -5.75
C ASN A 52 10.46 -14.47 -4.63
N ALA A 53 9.69 -13.94 -3.67
CA ALA A 53 10.23 -13.22 -2.51
C ALA A 53 10.58 -14.13 -1.32
N TYR A 54 10.33 -15.44 -1.42
CA TYR A 54 10.44 -16.39 -0.29
C TYR A 54 11.71 -17.24 -0.30
N GLU A 55 12.44 -17.23 -1.42
CA GLU A 55 13.76 -17.88 -1.57
C GLU A 55 14.87 -16.84 -1.51
N GLY A 56 15.85 -17.05 -0.63
CA GLY A 56 16.85 -16.06 -0.31
C GLY A 56 17.60 -16.39 0.96
N ARG A 57 18.18 -15.37 1.60
CA ARG A 57 18.96 -15.51 2.83
C ARG A 57 18.80 -14.31 3.74
N TRP A 58 19.09 -14.49 5.02
CA TRP A 58 19.21 -13.38 5.96
C TRP A 58 20.58 -12.72 5.80
N VAL A 59 20.57 -11.39 5.66
CA VAL A 59 21.77 -10.57 5.54
C VAL A 59 21.78 -9.53 6.65
N TYR A 60 22.96 -9.30 7.22
CA TYR A 60 23.16 -8.23 8.18
C TYR A 60 23.02 -6.87 7.50
N ASP A 61 22.29 -5.96 8.12
CA ASP A 61 22.01 -4.61 7.63
C ASP A 61 22.01 -3.64 8.82
N GLU A 62 22.94 -2.68 8.81
CA GLU A 62 23.07 -1.71 9.90
C GLU A 62 21.84 -0.81 10.05
N SER A 63 21.09 -0.59 8.96
CA SER A 63 19.91 0.27 8.92
C SER A 63 18.65 -0.36 9.52
N TYR A 64 18.74 -1.63 9.93
CA TYR A 64 17.71 -2.33 10.67
C TYR A 64 17.87 -2.13 12.20
N PRO A 65 16.83 -2.32 13.01
CA PRO A 65 15.47 -2.71 12.66
C PRO A 65 14.70 -1.60 11.93
N LEU A 66 13.56 -1.95 11.33
CA LEU A 66 12.69 -0.97 10.66
C LEU A 66 12.02 0.01 11.63
N TYR A 67 11.93 -0.35 12.91
CA TYR A 67 11.43 0.50 13.97
C TYR A 67 12.15 0.16 15.27
N ASP A 68 12.26 1.15 16.16
CA ASP A 68 12.67 0.92 17.54
C ASP A 68 11.46 0.43 18.34
N SER A 69 11.55 -0.76 18.94
CA SER A 69 10.47 -1.31 19.76
C SER A 69 10.12 -0.40 20.95
N SER A 70 11.10 0.33 21.48
CA SER A 70 10.93 1.25 22.60
C SER A 70 10.04 2.46 22.25
N ALA A 71 9.94 2.79 20.97
CA ALA A 71 9.08 3.86 20.46
C ALA A 71 7.64 3.39 20.14
N CYS A 72 7.37 2.08 20.23
CA CYS A 72 6.05 1.53 19.96
C CYS A 72 5.21 1.48 21.25
N PRO A 73 4.07 2.20 21.34
CA PRO A 73 3.40 2.46 22.61
C PRO A 73 2.72 1.26 23.28
N ASN A 74 2.43 0.18 22.55
CA ASN A 74 1.61 -0.94 23.05
C ASN A 74 2.10 -2.31 22.57
N ILE A 75 3.38 -2.61 22.76
CA ILE A 75 3.89 -3.98 22.57
C ILE A 75 3.40 -4.85 23.73
N ARG A 76 2.90 -6.04 23.41
CA ARG A 76 2.46 -6.99 24.43
C ARG A 76 3.65 -7.57 25.17
N LYS A 77 3.48 -7.83 26.46
CA LYS A 77 4.54 -8.35 27.32
C LYS A 77 5.12 -9.70 26.88
N GLU A 78 4.35 -10.47 26.13
CA GLU A 78 4.79 -11.71 25.47
C GLU A 78 5.93 -11.46 24.46
N PHE A 79 5.98 -10.28 23.83
CA PHE A 79 6.82 -10.01 22.66
C PHE A 79 7.89 -8.93 22.91
N ASP A 80 7.78 -8.14 23.97
CA ASP A 80 8.68 -7.01 24.24
C ASP A 80 10.01 -7.43 24.87
N CYS A 81 10.89 -8.02 24.06
CA CYS A 81 12.18 -8.54 24.53
C CYS A 81 13.07 -7.45 25.13
N ASN A 82 12.98 -6.22 24.61
CA ASN A 82 13.81 -5.09 25.06
C ASN A 82 13.39 -4.64 26.46
N GLU A 83 12.09 -4.42 26.67
CA GLU A 83 11.53 -4.09 27.99
C GLU A 83 11.83 -5.17 29.03
N TYR A 84 11.79 -6.45 28.62
CA TYR A 84 12.08 -7.58 29.50
C TYR A 84 13.58 -7.96 29.58
N GLY A 85 14.47 -7.05 29.17
CA GLY A 85 15.90 -7.09 29.52
C GLY A 85 16.76 -8.02 28.68
N ARG A 86 16.37 -8.29 27.43
CA ARG A 86 17.22 -9.03 26.48
C ARG A 86 18.50 -8.24 26.17
N PRO A 87 19.70 -8.78 26.46
CA PRO A 87 20.94 -8.00 26.37
C PRO A 87 21.57 -7.97 24.97
N ASP A 88 21.26 -8.92 24.10
CA ASP A 88 21.75 -8.96 22.72
C ASP A 88 20.77 -8.28 21.78
N HIS A 89 21.27 -7.50 20.82
CA HIS A 89 20.44 -6.80 19.82
C HIS A 89 20.77 -7.20 18.38
N LEU A 90 21.68 -8.15 18.17
CA LEU A 90 22.15 -8.55 16.85
C LEU A 90 21.02 -9.16 16.00
N TYR A 91 20.07 -9.85 16.63
CA TYR A 91 18.89 -10.41 15.97
C TYR A 91 18.01 -9.35 15.27
N LEU A 92 18.06 -8.09 15.72
CA LEU A 92 17.32 -6.98 15.12
C LEU A 92 17.95 -6.48 13.82
N LYS A 93 19.20 -6.84 13.53
CA LYS A 93 20.02 -6.31 12.43
C LYS A 93 19.98 -7.15 11.15
N TYR A 94 19.07 -8.11 11.05
CA TYR A 94 18.95 -8.96 9.87
C TYR A 94 17.74 -8.57 9.02
N ARG A 95 17.96 -8.43 7.71
CA ARG A 95 16.88 -8.35 6.71
C ARG A 95 16.89 -9.57 5.80
N TRP A 96 15.72 -9.90 5.29
CA TRP A 96 15.58 -10.92 4.27
C TRP A 96 15.97 -10.37 2.89
N GLN A 97 16.88 -11.05 2.20
CA GLN A 97 17.31 -10.75 0.83
C GLN A 97 16.88 -11.91 -0.07
N PRO A 98 15.84 -11.73 -0.90
CA PRO A 98 15.53 -12.70 -1.95
C PRO A 98 16.68 -12.82 -2.94
N ASP A 99 16.85 -13.99 -3.56
CA ASP A 99 18.01 -14.25 -4.43
C ASP A 99 18.01 -13.43 -5.73
N ASN A 100 16.84 -13.01 -6.22
CA ASN A 100 16.67 -12.42 -7.56
C ASN A 100 16.06 -11.01 -7.57
N CYS A 101 15.89 -10.38 -6.40
CA CYS A 101 15.31 -9.05 -6.29
C CYS A 101 15.70 -8.39 -4.98
N ASP A 102 15.54 -7.07 -4.92
CA ASP A 102 15.53 -6.33 -3.67
C ASP A 102 14.09 -6.06 -3.24
N LEU A 103 13.81 -6.25 -1.95
CA LEU A 103 12.52 -5.85 -1.38
C LEU A 103 12.56 -4.35 -1.10
N PRO A 104 11.53 -3.58 -1.52
CA PRO A 104 11.44 -2.18 -1.16
C PRO A 104 11.37 -2.02 0.37
N ARG A 105 12.00 -0.96 0.87
CA ARG A 105 11.90 -0.59 2.28
C ARG A 105 10.45 -0.20 2.60
N PHE A 106 9.99 -0.58 3.78
CA PHE A 106 8.64 -0.24 4.23
C PHE A 106 8.47 1.28 4.37
N ASP A 107 7.39 1.82 3.79
CA ASP A 107 6.96 3.20 3.95
C ASP A 107 5.54 3.22 4.53
N ALA A 108 5.41 3.71 5.77
CA ALA A 108 4.14 3.75 6.50
C ALA A 108 3.09 4.64 5.82
N LYS A 109 3.53 5.76 5.21
CA LYS A 109 2.66 6.72 4.53
C LYS A 109 2.12 6.13 3.24
N ASP A 110 3.00 5.55 2.42
CA ASP A 110 2.58 4.86 1.19
C ASP A 110 1.63 3.70 1.50
N PHE A 111 1.93 2.90 2.54
CA PHE A 111 1.09 1.79 2.96
C PHE A 111 -0.33 2.24 3.33
N LEU A 112 -0.47 3.22 4.24
CA LEU A 112 -1.79 3.72 4.65
C LEU A 112 -2.52 4.44 3.51
N TRP A 113 -1.78 5.15 2.65
CA TRP A 113 -2.36 5.84 1.51
C TRP A 113 -2.97 4.86 0.50
N ARG A 114 -2.28 3.77 0.17
CA ARG A 114 -2.79 2.70 -0.71
C ARG A 114 -3.99 1.97 -0.13
N LEU A 115 -4.06 1.85 1.19
CA LEU A 115 -5.14 1.16 1.88
C LEU A 115 -6.25 2.10 2.37
N SER A 116 -6.25 3.37 1.96
CA SER A 116 -7.22 4.34 2.44
C SER A 116 -8.67 3.86 2.26
N GLY A 117 -9.47 3.96 3.32
CA GLY A 117 -10.85 3.46 3.38
C GLY A 117 -11.00 1.94 3.50
N LYS A 118 -9.91 1.18 3.67
CA LYS A 118 -9.93 -0.29 3.70
C LYS A 118 -9.74 -0.88 5.10
N LYS A 119 -10.17 -2.13 5.23
CA LYS A 119 -10.02 -2.94 6.43
C LYS A 119 -9.09 -4.12 6.18
N ILE A 120 -8.08 -4.26 7.03
CA ILE A 120 -7.21 -5.43 7.10
C ILE A 120 -7.59 -6.18 8.37
N MET A 121 -7.85 -7.48 8.27
CA MET A 121 -8.12 -8.33 9.43
C MET A 121 -7.12 -9.49 9.48
N PHE A 122 -6.44 -9.62 10.62
CA PHE A 122 -5.63 -10.76 11.00
C PHE A 122 -6.51 -11.73 11.78
N ILE A 123 -6.65 -12.96 11.30
CA ILE A 123 -7.53 -13.99 11.85
C ILE A 123 -6.69 -15.20 12.24
N GLY A 124 -6.64 -15.51 13.53
CA GLY A 124 -5.88 -16.67 13.96
C GLY A 124 -5.52 -16.72 15.44
N ASP A 125 -4.42 -17.40 15.70
CA ASP A 125 -3.84 -17.56 17.03
C ASP A 125 -2.93 -16.37 17.43
N SER A 126 -2.13 -16.56 18.49
CA SER A 126 -1.23 -15.51 19.01
C SER A 126 -0.15 -15.07 18.01
N VAL A 127 0.14 -15.84 16.96
CA VAL A 127 1.04 -15.42 15.88
C VAL A 127 0.38 -14.36 15.00
N SER A 128 -0.94 -14.42 14.78
CA SER A 128 -1.68 -13.36 14.07
C SER A 128 -1.62 -12.04 14.83
N LEU A 129 -1.77 -12.10 16.15
CA LEU A 129 -1.61 -10.94 17.03
C LEU A 129 -0.18 -10.38 16.97
N ASN A 130 0.82 -11.26 17.01
CA ASN A 130 2.22 -10.88 16.90
C ASN A 130 2.51 -10.18 15.56
N GLN A 131 1.96 -10.70 14.45
CA GLN A 131 2.06 -10.09 13.13
C GLN A 131 1.35 -8.73 13.08
N MET A 132 0.12 -8.63 13.60
CA MET A 132 -0.60 -7.37 13.67
C MET A 132 0.15 -6.31 14.49
N GLN A 133 0.70 -6.66 15.65
CA GLN A 133 1.45 -5.70 16.46
C GLN A 133 2.73 -5.23 15.75
N SER A 134 3.39 -6.11 14.99
CA SER A 134 4.51 -5.71 14.13
C SER A 134 4.08 -4.68 13.08
N LEU A 135 2.90 -4.84 12.44
CA LEU A 135 2.36 -3.85 11.51
C LEU A 135 2.11 -2.52 12.21
N LEU A 136 1.42 -2.57 13.35
CA LEU A 136 1.05 -1.38 14.10
C LEU A 136 2.28 -0.59 14.55
N CYS A 137 3.34 -1.25 15.02
CA CYS A 137 4.58 -0.58 15.37
C CYS A 137 5.21 0.09 14.15
N LEU A 138 5.34 -0.61 13.01
CA LEU A 138 5.85 -0.02 11.76
C LEU A 138 5.10 1.25 11.34
N LEU A 139 3.78 1.22 11.46
CA LEU A 139 2.92 2.35 11.11
C LEU A 139 3.05 3.51 12.10
N GLN A 140 2.97 3.22 13.39
CA GLN A 140 3.00 4.23 14.45
C GLN A 140 4.37 4.90 14.57
N THR A 141 5.46 4.16 14.44
CA THR A 141 6.81 4.77 14.47
C THR A 141 7.14 5.51 13.17
N GLY A 142 6.59 5.06 12.04
CA GLY A 142 6.75 5.76 10.76
C GLY A 142 5.91 7.04 10.65
N LEU A 143 4.79 7.12 11.38
CA LEU A 143 3.85 8.24 11.40
C LEU A 143 3.39 8.57 12.84
N PRO A 144 4.28 9.12 13.69
CA PRO A 144 3.99 9.31 15.11
C PRO A 144 2.88 10.33 15.42
N ASN A 145 2.53 11.18 14.45
CA ASN A 145 1.54 12.25 14.62
C ASN A 145 0.15 11.89 14.03
N THR A 146 -0.06 10.67 13.57
CA THR A 146 -1.36 10.24 13.02
C THR A 146 -2.36 10.00 14.13
N ASN A 147 -3.60 10.45 13.91
CA ASN A 147 -4.69 10.20 14.85
C ASN A 147 -5.14 8.74 14.80
N ILE A 148 -5.15 8.08 15.96
CA ILE A 148 -5.43 6.65 16.08
C ILE A 148 -6.51 6.40 17.12
N ILE A 149 -7.54 5.64 16.73
CA ILE A 149 -8.58 5.15 17.63
C ILE A 149 -8.40 3.65 17.86
N GLY A 150 -8.30 3.24 19.12
CA GLY A 150 -8.33 1.84 19.54
C GLY A 150 -9.72 1.45 20.04
N GLN A 151 -10.25 0.33 19.54
CA GLN A 151 -11.49 -0.29 20.01
C GLN A 151 -11.23 -1.77 20.27
N SER A 152 -11.65 -2.29 21.42
CA SER A 152 -11.50 -3.72 21.71
C SER A 152 -12.72 -4.26 22.43
N ASN A 153 -13.10 -5.49 22.09
CA ASN A 153 -13.97 -6.35 22.87
C ASN A 153 -13.27 -7.71 23.09
N ASP A 154 -13.97 -8.70 23.63
CA ASP A 154 -13.39 -9.99 24.01
C ASP A 154 -12.80 -10.79 22.83
N THR A 155 -13.25 -10.53 21.59
CA THR A 155 -12.88 -11.35 20.41
C THR A 155 -12.19 -10.53 19.31
N ILE A 156 -12.47 -9.22 19.26
CA ILE A 156 -12.05 -8.32 18.20
C ILE A 156 -11.29 -7.13 18.80
N THR A 157 -10.10 -6.86 18.28
CA THR A 157 -9.36 -5.62 18.53
C THR A 157 -9.20 -4.87 17.22
N THR A 158 -9.61 -3.61 17.18
CA THR A 158 -9.54 -2.74 16.00
C THR A 158 -8.71 -1.51 16.31
N VAL A 159 -7.79 -1.17 15.42
CA VAL A 159 -7.02 0.07 15.44
C VAL A 159 -7.30 0.82 14.15
N ILE A 160 -7.78 2.05 14.28
CA ILE A 160 -8.19 2.89 13.15
C ILE A 160 -7.21 4.05 13.00
N PHE A 161 -6.62 4.19 11.82
CA PHE A 161 -5.81 5.36 11.44
C PHE A 161 -6.74 6.38 10.77
N GLU A 162 -7.22 7.37 11.53
CA GLU A 162 -8.32 8.25 11.13
C GLU A 162 -8.01 9.07 9.88
N ASP A 163 -6.77 9.58 9.78
CA ASP A 163 -6.32 10.41 8.65
C ASP A 163 -6.43 9.69 7.30
N TYR A 164 -6.48 8.35 7.31
CA TYR A 164 -6.55 7.51 6.12
C TYR A 164 -7.82 6.65 6.04
N ASP A 165 -8.64 6.64 7.10
CA ASP A 165 -9.77 5.71 7.28
C ASP A 165 -9.36 4.24 7.08
N VAL A 166 -8.22 3.84 7.67
CA VAL A 166 -7.71 2.45 7.59
C VAL A 166 -7.94 1.74 8.91
N SER A 167 -8.59 0.58 8.86
CA SER A 167 -8.78 -0.27 10.04
C SER A 167 -7.84 -1.47 9.99
N VAL A 168 -7.05 -1.66 11.04
CA VAL A 168 -6.25 -2.87 11.29
C VAL A 168 -6.89 -3.65 12.42
N ILE A 169 -7.35 -4.87 12.12
CA ILE A 169 -8.24 -5.65 12.98
C ILE A 169 -7.57 -6.98 13.34
N LEU A 170 -7.67 -7.39 14.60
CA LEU A 170 -7.39 -8.74 15.07
C LEU A 170 -8.72 -9.44 15.35
N PHE A 171 -8.89 -10.64 14.83
CA PHE A 171 -9.96 -11.56 15.21
C PHE A 171 -9.32 -12.84 15.76
N HIS A 172 -9.51 -13.09 17.06
CA HIS A 172 -8.95 -14.29 17.69
C HIS A 172 -9.75 -15.54 17.33
N SER A 173 -9.18 -16.39 16.47
CA SER A 173 -9.73 -17.70 16.14
C SER A 173 -8.61 -18.73 16.04
N LEU A 174 -8.33 -19.39 17.17
CA LEU A 174 -7.16 -20.27 17.32
C LEU A 174 -7.11 -21.41 16.29
N TYR A 175 -8.28 -21.91 15.89
CA TYR A 175 -8.45 -23.07 15.02
C TYR A 175 -9.16 -22.75 13.70
N LEU A 176 -9.60 -21.50 13.52
CA LEU A 176 -10.57 -21.05 12.49
C LEU A 176 -11.95 -21.67 12.65
N VAL A 177 -12.03 -23.00 12.79
CA VAL A 177 -13.24 -23.78 13.04
C VAL A 177 -13.71 -23.67 14.50
N ASP A 178 -15.00 -23.95 14.70
CA ASP A 178 -15.66 -23.66 15.97
C ASP A 178 -15.33 -24.68 17.07
N ILE A 179 -15.20 -24.20 18.30
CA ILE A 179 -15.33 -25.01 19.52
C ILE A 179 -16.66 -24.67 20.18
N GLN A 180 -17.49 -25.67 20.43
CA GLN A 180 -18.82 -25.48 21.02
C GLN A 180 -19.00 -26.38 22.24
N VAL A 181 -19.63 -25.85 23.29
CA VAL A 181 -20.08 -26.68 24.41
C VAL A 181 -21.37 -27.37 23.99
N VAL A 182 -21.33 -28.70 23.90
CA VAL A 182 -22.49 -29.55 23.59
C VAL A 182 -23.02 -30.12 24.90
N GLU A 183 -24.31 -29.91 25.15
CA GLU A 183 -25.00 -30.36 26.36
C GLU A 183 -24.81 -31.88 26.56
N ASN A 184 -24.51 -32.30 27.79
CA ASN A 184 -24.22 -33.68 28.17
C ASN A 184 -23.00 -34.35 27.50
N VAL A 185 -22.21 -33.61 26.70
CA VAL A 185 -20.97 -34.12 26.08
C VAL A 185 -19.74 -33.38 26.59
N GLY A 186 -19.71 -32.05 26.50
CA GLY A 186 -18.55 -31.22 26.86
C GLY A 186 -18.15 -30.27 25.73
N ARG A 187 -16.90 -29.78 25.74
CA ARG A 187 -16.36 -28.92 24.68
C ARG A 187 -16.00 -29.76 23.45
N VAL A 188 -16.57 -29.43 22.30
CA VAL A 188 -16.40 -30.18 21.06
C VAL A 188 -15.76 -29.30 20.00
N LEU A 189 -14.62 -29.71 19.45
CA LEU A 189 -14.00 -29.09 18.27
C LEU A 189 -14.75 -29.58 17.02
N LYS A 190 -15.48 -28.68 16.35
CA LYS A 190 -16.32 -29.02 15.20
C LYS A 190 -15.59 -28.71 13.89
N LEU A 191 -14.96 -29.73 13.29
CA LEU A 191 -14.11 -29.55 12.11
C LEU A 191 -14.87 -29.13 10.85
N ASN A 192 -16.20 -29.34 10.79
CA ASN A 192 -17.07 -28.96 9.67
C ASN A 192 -17.87 -27.67 9.91
N SER A 193 -17.50 -26.87 10.93
CA SER A 193 -18.24 -25.67 11.34
C SER A 193 -17.33 -24.45 11.37
N LEU A 194 -17.77 -23.35 10.74
CA LEU A 194 -17.03 -22.10 10.60
C LEU A 194 -17.98 -20.90 10.75
N LYS A 195 -18.63 -20.76 11.91
CA LYS A 195 -19.68 -19.74 12.14
C LYS A 195 -19.14 -18.32 12.03
N ASP A 196 -17.92 -18.11 12.50
CA ASP A 196 -17.24 -16.82 12.48
C ASP A 196 -16.97 -16.31 11.05
N GLY A 197 -17.05 -17.19 10.05
CA GLY A 197 -16.92 -16.82 8.64
C GLY A 197 -17.84 -15.68 8.22
N ASN A 198 -19.02 -15.52 8.84
CA ASN A 198 -19.91 -14.40 8.53
C ASN A 198 -19.34 -13.01 8.89
N ILE A 199 -18.44 -12.95 9.87
CA ILE A 199 -17.79 -11.70 10.32
C ILE A 199 -16.74 -11.26 9.30
N TRP A 200 -16.08 -12.21 8.62
CA TRP A 200 -14.93 -11.97 7.77
C TRP A 200 -15.30 -11.51 6.34
N LYS A 201 -16.55 -11.71 5.91
CA LYS A 201 -16.99 -11.53 4.50
C LYS A 201 -16.76 -10.13 3.92
N ASN A 202 -16.83 -9.09 4.75
CA ASN A 202 -16.82 -7.69 4.32
C ASN A 202 -15.48 -6.98 4.61
N ILE A 203 -14.38 -7.74 4.61
CA ILE A 203 -13.04 -7.22 4.85
C ILE A 203 -12.27 -7.18 3.52
N ASP A 204 -11.54 -6.09 3.26
CA ASP A 204 -10.77 -5.90 2.03
C ASP A 204 -9.53 -6.81 1.97
N VAL A 205 -8.88 -7.03 3.12
CA VAL A 205 -7.69 -7.88 3.23
C VAL A 205 -7.85 -8.83 4.42
N LEU A 206 -7.96 -10.12 4.14
CA LEU A 206 -8.01 -11.18 5.14
C LEU A 206 -6.66 -11.87 5.24
N VAL A 207 -6.08 -11.90 6.44
CA VAL A 207 -4.80 -12.56 6.74
C VAL A 207 -5.04 -13.66 7.75
N PHE A 208 -5.12 -14.90 7.27
CA PHE A 208 -5.37 -16.07 8.10
C PHE A 208 -4.07 -16.69 8.60
N ASN A 209 -4.08 -17.18 9.84
CA ASN A 209 -3.04 -18.07 10.36
C ASN A 209 -3.64 -19.04 11.37
N THR A 210 -3.19 -20.29 11.35
CA THR A 210 -3.48 -21.24 12.43
C THR A 210 -2.49 -22.40 12.39
N TRP A 211 -1.92 -22.75 13.54
CA TRP A 211 -1.15 -24.00 13.73
C TRP A 211 -0.78 -24.23 15.20
N LEU A 212 -0.38 -23.17 15.90
CA LEU A 212 0.27 -23.22 17.21
C LEU A 212 -0.56 -23.94 18.29
N TRP A 213 -1.88 -23.98 18.12
CA TRP A 213 -2.77 -24.56 19.10
C TRP A 213 -3.21 -26.00 18.75
N TRP A 214 -2.97 -26.47 17.53
CA TRP A 214 -3.43 -27.78 17.06
C TRP A 214 -2.69 -28.94 17.71
N TYR A 215 -1.37 -28.83 17.94
CA TYR A 215 -0.58 -29.94 18.51
C TYR A 215 -0.84 -30.19 20.01
N ARG A 216 -1.58 -29.31 20.70
CA ARG A 216 -1.82 -29.42 22.15
C ARG A 216 -2.59 -30.70 22.48
N ARG A 217 -2.13 -31.39 23.53
CA ARG A 217 -2.73 -32.62 24.09
C ARG A 217 -2.81 -32.52 25.61
N GLY A 218 -3.62 -33.39 26.21
CA GLY A 218 -3.77 -33.48 27.67
C GLY A 218 -4.42 -32.24 28.28
N PRO A 219 -4.00 -31.79 29.49
CA PRO A 219 -4.66 -30.70 30.21
C PRO A 219 -4.69 -29.35 29.48
N LYS A 220 -3.79 -29.15 28.50
CA LYS A 220 -3.72 -27.92 27.68
C LYS A 220 -4.63 -27.96 26.45
N GLN A 221 -5.35 -29.06 26.22
CA GLN A 221 -6.29 -29.21 25.11
C GLN A 221 -7.59 -28.44 25.41
N PRO A 222 -8.00 -27.49 24.55
CA PRO A 222 -9.17 -26.65 24.82
C PRO A 222 -10.50 -27.32 24.47
N TRP A 223 -10.49 -28.53 23.89
CA TRP A 223 -11.67 -29.35 23.64
C TRP A 223 -11.57 -30.71 24.35
N ASP A 224 -12.71 -31.34 24.59
CA ASP A 224 -12.85 -32.65 25.22
C ASP A 224 -13.12 -33.77 24.19
N TYR A 225 -13.68 -33.40 23.02
CA TYR A 225 -14.02 -34.27 21.90
C TYR A 225 -13.82 -33.54 20.56
N VAL A 226 -13.73 -34.30 19.47
CA VAL A 226 -13.67 -33.80 18.09
C VAL A 226 -14.87 -34.31 17.31
N GLU A 227 -15.57 -33.43 16.60
CA GLU A 227 -16.67 -33.79 15.72
C GLU A 227 -16.26 -33.61 14.26
N PHE A 228 -16.39 -34.69 13.49
CA PHE A 228 -16.20 -34.70 12.05
C PHE A 228 -17.20 -35.67 11.41
N ASP A 229 -17.84 -35.23 10.33
CA ASP A 229 -18.82 -36.05 9.58
C ASP A 229 -19.93 -36.64 10.49
N ASN A 230 -20.50 -35.79 11.35
CA ASN A 230 -21.52 -36.13 12.35
C ASN A 230 -21.12 -37.22 13.36
N LYS A 231 -19.82 -37.53 13.48
CA LYS A 231 -19.29 -38.46 14.48
C LYS A 231 -18.49 -37.70 15.53
N ILE A 232 -18.80 -37.95 16.79
CA ILE A 232 -18.06 -37.42 17.94
C ILE A 232 -17.02 -38.45 18.36
N LEU A 233 -15.75 -38.09 18.22
CA LEU A 233 -14.59 -38.89 18.59
C LEU A 233 -13.97 -38.33 19.88
N LYS A 234 -13.40 -39.21 20.70
CA LYS A 234 -12.70 -38.76 21.91
C LYS A 234 -11.48 -37.91 21.59
N ASP A 235 -10.75 -38.29 20.56
CA ASP A 235 -9.62 -37.54 20.04
C ASP A 235 -9.39 -37.90 18.56
N MET A 236 -8.54 -37.13 17.88
CA MET A 236 -8.18 -37.34 16.47
C MET A 236 -6.68 -37.09 16.27
N ASP A 237 -6.10 -37.70 15.24
CA ASP A 237 -4.75 -37.34 14.81
C ASP A 237 -4.67 -35.84 14.48
N ARG A 238 -3.54 -35.20 14.79
CA ARG A 238 -3.41 -33.74 14.66
C ARG A 238 -3.29 -33.29 13.23
N MET A 239 -2.61 -34.05 12.37
CA MET A 239 -2.53 -33.73 10.95
C MET A 239 -3.87 -33.96 10.28
N ASP A 240 -4.57 -35.03 10.63
CA ASP A 240 -5.92 -35.28 10.10
C ASP A 240 -6.91 -34.20 10.54
N ALA A 241 -6.96 -33.88 11.85
CA ALA A 241 -7.86 -32.85 12.36
C ALA A 241 -7.57 -31.48 11.72
N PHE A 242 -6.28 -31.12 11.62
CA PHE A 242 -5.85 -29.87 10.99
C PHE A 242 -6.23 -29.81 9.51
N ARG A 243 -5.98 -30.88 8.75
CA ARG A 243 -6.35 -30.98 7.34
C ARG A 243 -7.85 -30.83 7.14
N GLN A 244 -8.67 -31.47 7.98
CA GLN A 244 -10.14 -31.36 7.86
C GLN A 244 -10.65 -29.97 8.22
N GLY A 245 -10.18 -29.38 9.33
CA GLY A 245 -10.57 -28.03 9.71
C GLY A 245 -10.16 -26.99 8.66
N LEU A 246 -8.93 -27.09 8.14
CA LEU A 246 -8.46 -26.19 7.09
C LEU A 246 -9.20 -26.41 5.76
N THR A 247 -9.60 -27.65 5.45
CA THR A 247 -10.46 -27.95 4.28
C THR A 247 -11.84 -27.29 4.41
N THR A 248 -12.40 -27.20 5.61
CA THR A 248 -13.65 -26.46 5.86
C THR A 248 -13.47 -24.96 5.62
N TRP A 249 -12.37 -24.37 6.11
CA TRP A 249 -12.03 -22.99 5.79
C TRP A 249 -11.84 -22.76 4.28
N ALA A 250 -11.13 -23.65 3.59
CA ALA A 250 -10.92 -23.58 2.14
C ALA A 250 -12.25 -23.58 1.36
N LYS A 251 -13.19 -24.46 1.75
CA LYS A 251 -14.55 -24.48 1.17
C LYS A 251 -15.28 -23.17 1.41
N TRP A 252 -15.17 -22.59 2.60
CA TRP A 252 -15.77 -21.29 2.92
C TRP A 252 -15.19 -20.15 2.06
N VAL A 253 -13.87 -20.14 1.80
CA VAL A 253 -13.28 -19.16 0.87
C VAL A 253 -13.95 -19.28 -0.52
N ASP A 254 -14.03 -20.50 -1.05
CA ASP A 254 -14.63 -20.77 -2.36
C ASP A 254 -16.13 -20.46 -2.43
N SER A 255 -16.89 -20.61 -1.35
CA SER A 255 -18.33 -20.33 -1.34
C SER A 255 -18.66 -18.87 -1.04
N ASP A 256 -18.00 -18.25 -0.05
CA ASP A 256 -18.50 -17.05 0.60
C ASP A 256 -17.67 -15.79 0.33
N VAL A 257 -16.40 -15.91 -0.05
CA VAL A 257 -15.51 -14.74 -0.22
C VAL A 257 -15.57 -14.20 -1.64
N ASP A 258 -15.90 -12.92 -1.82
CA ASP A 258 -15.79 -12.24 -3.11
C ASP A 258 -14.34 -11.78 -3.34
N THR A 259 -13.51 -12.63 -3.96
CA THR A 259 -12.09 -12.34 -4.20
C THR A 259 -11.83 -11.28 -5.28
N THR A 260 -12.88 -10.73 -5.90
CA THR A 260 -12.75 -9.53 -6.73
C THR A 260 -12.62 -8.25 -5.89
N LYS A 261 -13.07 -8.30 -4.63
CA LYS A 261 -13.00 -7.20 -3.66
C LYS A 261 -12.06 -7.49 -2.50
N THR A 262 -11.96 -8.75 -2.10
CA THR A 262 -11.19 -9.19 -0.94
C THR A 262 -9.93 -9.92 -1.36
N ARG A 263 -8.78 -9.44 -0.90
CA ARG A 263 -7.51 -10.19 -0.98
C ARG A 263 -7.42 -11.16 0.20
N VAL A 264 -7.25 -12.44 -0.10
CA VAL A 264 -7.07 -13.49 0.91
C VAL A 264 -5.61 -13.91 0.97
N ILE A 265 -5.02 -13.81 2.15
CA ILE A 265 -3.65 -14.21 2.46
C ILE A 265 -3.73 -15.29 3.54
N PHE A 266 -2.97 -16.37 3.36
CA PHE A 266 -2.72 -17.34 4.41
C PHE A 266 -1.25 -17.24 4.82
N GLN A 267 -0.98 -16.90 6.07
CA GLN A 267 0.36 -16.91 6.64
C GLN A 267 0.82 -18.37 6.84
N GLY A 268 1.99 -18.70 6.29
CA GLY A 268 2.64 -19.99 6.50
C GLY A 268 2.88 -20.32 7.98
N VAL A 269 3.24 -21.57 8.23
CA VAL A 269 3.50 -22.06 9.60
C VAL A 269 4.70 -21.33 10.19
N SER A 270 4.51 -20.72 11.36
CA SER A 270 5.60 -20.19 12.18
C SER A 270 6.29 -21.34 12.92
N PRO A 271 7.59 -21.59 12.69
CA PRO A 271 8.32 -22.68 13.33
C PRO A 271 8.66 -22.34 14.79
N SER A 272 8.98 -23.40 15.55
CA SER A 272 9.51 -23.29 16.91
C SER A 272 10.93 -23.85 16.98
N HIS A 273 11.76 -23.36 17.90
CA HIS A 273 13.16 -23.80 18.05
C HIS A 273 13.44 -24.39 19.46
N TYR A 274 12.79 -25.51 19.77
CA TYR A 274 12.97 -26.24 21.04
C TYR A 274 13.96 -27.43 20.94
N ASN A 275 14.49 -27.75 19.76
CA ASN A 275 15.33 -28.92 19.57
C ASN A 275 16.47 -28.64 18.58
N GLY A 276 17.69 -28.48 19.11
CA GLY A 276 18.85 -28.12 18.32
C GLY A 276 19.31 -29.17 17.32
N THR A 277 18.86 -30.42 17.45
CA THR A 277 19.09 -31.44 16.42
C THR A 277 18.50 -31.06 15.06
N GLU A 278 17.49 -30.18 15.03
CA GLU A 278 16.88 -29.70 13.78
C GLU A 278 17.76 -28.70 13.02
N TRP A 279 18.79 -28.14 13.67
CA TRP A 279 19.77 -27.24 13.06
C TRP A 279 21.22 -27.69 13.32
N ASP A 280 21.44 -29.01 13.39
CA ASP A 280 22.75 -29.66 13.53
C ASP A 280 23.53 -29.33 14.84
N GLU A 281 22.81 -28.91 15.89
CA GLU A 281 23.37 -28.63 17.22
C GLU A 281 22.71 -29.51 18.30
N PRO A 282 22.99 -30.82 18.35
CA PRO A 282 22.26 -31.78 19.19
C PRO A 282 22.35 -31.54 20.70
N GLY A 283 23.33 -30.75 21.17
CA GLY A 283 23.46 -30.36 22.58
C GLY A 283 22.54 -29.20 22.99
N VAL A 284 21.89 -28.53 22.03
CA VAL A 284 21.02 -27.38 22.26
C VAL A 284 19.58 -27.86 22.43
N THR A 285 18.91 -27.42 23.50
CA THR A 285 17.58 -27.91 23.90
C THR A 285 16.51 -26.81 23.91
N ASN A 286 16.86 -25.59 23.51
CA ASN A 286 15.97 -24.44 23.34
C ASN A 286 16.74 -23.29 22.64
N CYS A 287 16.05 -22.20 22.38
CA CYS A 287 16.54 -21.01 21.70
C CYS A 287 17.33 -20.02 22.60
N ALA A 288 17.60 -20.34 23.87
CA ALA A 288 18.03 -19.32 24.84
C ALA A 288 19.37 -18.65 24.54
N ASN A 289 20.30 -19.40 23.96
CA ASN A 289 21.66 -18.93 23.68
C ASN A 289 21.86 -18.56 22.21
N GLU A 290 20.80 -18.59 21.42
CA GLU A 290 20.84 -18.32 19.98
C GLU A 290 20.81 -16.81 19.72
N LYS A 291 21.86 -16.30 19.06
CA LYS A 291 22.06 -14.85 18.84
C LYS A 291 22.22 -14.46 17.37
N GLN A 292 22.27 -15.46 16.49
CA GLN A 292 22.43 -15.29 15.05
C GLN A 292 21.55 -16.27 14.28
N PRO A 293 21.08 -15.90 13.09
CA PRO A 293 20.36 -16.80 12.22
C PRO A 293 21.28 -17.92 11.71
N ILE A 294 20.67 -18.97 11.20
CA ILE A 294 21.37 -19.99 10.42
C ILE A 294 21.84 -19.36 9.11
N VAL A 295 23.12 -19.54 8.80
CA VAL A 295 23.74 -18.96 7.61
C VAL A 295 23.27 -19.70 6.35
N GLY A 296 22.84 -18.94 5.34
CA GLY A 296 22.45 -19.46 4.03
C GLY A 296 20.94 -19.42 3.80
N SER A 297 20.47 -20.29 2.91
CA SER A 297 19.07 -20.34 2.43
C SER A 297 18.35 -21.64 2.77
N LYS A 298 19.03 -22.60 3.41
CA LYS A 298 18.51 -23.93 3.70
C LYS A 298 18.56 -24.20 5.19
N TYR A 299 17.43 -24.64 5.72
CA TYR A 299 17.35 -25.19 7.07
C TYR A 299 17.74 -26.69 7.02
N PRO A 300 18.61 -27.19 7.93
CA PRO A 300 19.03 -28.59 7.92
C PRO A 300 17.88 -29.57 8.18
N GLY A 301 16.99 -29.21 9.11
CA GLY A 301 15.82 -30.00 9.47
C GLY A 301 14.75 -30.01 8.38
N SER A 302 13.79 -30.92 8.52
CA SER A 302 12.64 -31.02 7.63
C SER A 302 11.65 -29.85 7.81
N LEU A 303 10.81 -29.63 6.79
CA LEU A 303 9.65 -28.73 6.94
C LEU A 303 8.66 -29.30 7.97
N PRO A 304 8.00 -28.44 8.77
CA PRO A 304 6.90 -28.89 9.62
C PRO A 304 5.80 -29.56 8.79
N GLU A 305 5.30 -30.71 9.21
CA GLU A 305 4.24 -31.44 8.50
C GLU A 305 2.99 -30.57 8.25
N ALA A 306 2.66 -29.70 9.19
CA ALA A 306 1.59 -28.72 9.06
C ALA A 306 1.76 -27.78 7.85
N ALA A 307 3.00 -27.41 7.50
CA ALA A 307 3.26 -26.58 6.33
C ALA A 307 2.91 -27.32 5.03
N LEU A 308 3.09 -28.65 5.00
CA LEU A 308 2.66 -29.49 3.88
C LEU A 308 1.14 -29.55 3.78
N VAL A 309 0.45 -29.72 4.92
CA VAL A 309 -1.02 -29.67 4.98
C VAL A 309 -1.57 -28.34 4.46
N VAL A 310 -0.97 -27.21 4.85
CA VAL A 310 -1.36 -25.88 4.35
C VAL A 310 -1.20 -25.81 2.83
N LYS A 311 -0.04 -26.21 2.30
CA LYS A 311 0.23 -26.20 0.84
C LYS A 311 -0.74 -27.10 0.08
N ASP A 312 -1.03 -28.28 0.60
CA ASP A 312 -1.98 -29.22 -0.01
C ASP A 312 -3.40 -28.64 -0.06
N VAL A 313 -3.89 -28.09 1.06
CA VAL A 313 -5.26 -27.55 1.13
C VAL A 313 -5.41 -26.31 0.26
N LEU A 314 -4.43 -25.41 0.26
CA LEU A 314 -4.47 -24.20 -0.60
C LEU A 314 -4.54 -24.55 -2.09
N ARG A 315 -3.91 -25.65 -2.53
CA ARG A 315 -4.00 -26.14 -3.92
C ARG A 315 -5.41 -26.59 -4.32
N THR A 316 -6.29 -26.86 -3.37
CA THR A 316 -7.67 -27.29 -3.65
C THR A 316 -8.63 -26.12 -3.84
N ILE A 317 -8.23 -24.90 -3.44
CA ILE A 317 -9.07 -23.70 -3.50
C ILE A 317 -9.14 -23.21 -4.95
N LYS A 318 -10.35 -22.91 -5.42
CA LYS A 318 -10.59 -22.41 -6.78
C LYS A 318 -10.36 -20.91 -6.89
N LYS A 319 -10.66 -20.17 -5.83
CA LYS A 319 -10.44 -18.73 -5.74
C LYS A 319 -8.98 -18.38 -5.41
N PRO A 320 -8.48 -17.21 -5.83
CA PRO A 320 -7.12 -16.79 -5.53
C PRO A 320 -6.92 -16.61 -4.02
N VAL A 321 -5.96 -17.35 -3.48
CA VAL A 321 -5.45 -17.21 -2.12
C VAL A 321 -3.93 -17.14 -2.19
N HIS A 322 -3.36 -16.13 -1.53
CA HIS A 322 -1.92 -15.95 -1.50
C HIS A 322 -1.31 -16.63 -0.27
N LEU A 323 -0.38 -17.57 -0.48
CA LEU A 323 0.43 -18.11 0.62
C LEU A 323 1.59 -17.15 0.90
N LEU A 324 1.58 -16.54 2.09
CA LEU A 324 2.76 -15.89 2.64
C LEU A 324 3.70 -17.00 3.15
N ASP A 325 4.52 -17.56 2.25
CA ASP A 325 5.37 -18.75 2.47
C ASP A 325 6.63 -18.42 3.29
N ILE A 326 6.41 -17.99 4.54
CA ILE A 326 7.47 -17.54 5.45
C ILE A 326 8.10 -18.66 6.27
N THR A 327 7.67 -19.92 6.13
CA THR A 327 8.07 -21.01 7.04
C THR A 327 9.58 -21.23 7.02
N THR A 328 10.19 -21.47 5.85
CA THR A 328 11.63 -21.77 5.76
C THR A 328 12.50 -20.59 6.18
N LEU A 329 12.17 -19.38 5.71
CA LEU A 329 12.92 -18.18 6.11
C LEU A 329 12.78 -17.89 7.62
N SER A 330 11.69 -18.33 8.27
CA SER A 330 11.54 -18.24 9.73
C SER A 330 12.30 -19.34 10.46
N GLN A 331 12.47 -20.54 9.88
CA GLN A 331 13.28 -21.62 10.47
C GLN A 331 14.76 -21.20 10.56
N LEU A 332 15.21 -20.32 9.68
CA LEU A 332 16.57 -19.76 9.76
C LEU A 332 16.75 -18.80 10.95
N ARG A 333 15.67 -18.37 11.62
CA ARG A 333 15.66 -17.35 12.69
C ARG A 333 15.58 -17.93 14.10
N LYS A 334 16.43 -18.92 14.40
CA LYS A 334 16.55 -19.48 15.76
C LYS A 334 16.88 -18.43 16.85
N ASP A 335 17.45 -17.29 16.44
CA ASP A 335 17.82 -16.14 17.27
C ASP A 335 16.67 -15.19 17.61
N ALA A 336 15.58 -15.20 16.85
CA ALA A 336 14.56 -14.15 16.88
C ALA A 336 13.39 -14.40 17.84
N HIS A 337 13.48 -15.43 18.67
CA HIS A 337 12.47 -15.73 19.69
C HIS A 337 12.65 -14.90 20.96
N PRO A 338 11.57 -14.61 21.72
CA PRO A 338 11.68 -13.95 23.02
C PRO A 338 12.52 -14.71 24.04
N SER A 339 12.63 -16.05 23.92
CA SER A 339 13.29 -16.87 24.94
C SER A 339 12.64 -16.62 26.31
N SER A 340 13.41 -16.42 27.38
CA SER A 340 12.92 -16.03 28.71
C SER A 340 12.70 -14.51 28.87
N PHE A 341 12.99 -13.70 27.85
CA PHE A 341 12.86 -12.23 27.88
C PHE A 341 11.45 -11.82 27.48
N ASN A 342 10.48 -12.21 28.32
CA ASN A 342 9.08 -11.86 28.18
C ASN A 342 8.45 -11.69 29.58
N GLY A 343 7.27 -11.09 29.64
CA GLY A 343 6.57 -10.81 30.90
C GLY A 343 6.13 -12.02 31.71
N PHE A 344 6.28 -13.24 31.19
CA PHE A 344 6.04 -14.48 31.94
C PHE A 344 7.32 -15.15 32.43
N LYS A 345 8.50 -14.70 31.96
CA LYS A 345 9.82 -15.29 32.23
C LYS A 345 9.93 -16.79 31.88
N ALA A 346 8.99 -17.30 31.08
CA ALA A 346 8.97 -18.67 30.62
C ALA A 346 9.72 -18.79 29.29
N MET A 347 10.30 -19.97 29.02
CA MET A 347 11.03 -20.21 27.77
C MET A 347 10.07 -20.25 26.57
N ASP A 348 10.10 -19.19 25.77
CA ASP A 348 9.32 -19.07 24.54
C ASP A 348 10.23 -19.16 23.31
N CYS A 349 10.20 -20.31 22.66
CA CYS A 349 10.85 -20.55 21.37
C CYS A 349 9.82 -20.74 20.26
N THR A 350 8.67 -20.06 20.39
CA THR A 350 7.56 -20.17 19.43
C THR A 350 7.23 -18.83 18.79
N HIS A 351 7.01 -17.78 19.59
CA HIS A 351 6.69 -16.45 19.06
C HIS A 351 7.93 -15.80 18.49
N CYS A 352 7.82 -15.01 17.42
CA CYS A 352 9.00 -14.51 16.70
C CYS A 352 8.95 -12.99 16.56
N TYR A 353 10.12 -12.36 16.58
CA TYR A 353 10.26 -10.96 16.22
C TYR A 353 10.30 -10.80 14.68
N THR A 354 9.31 -10.06 14.17
CA THR A 354 9.17 -9.36 12.87
C THR A 354 9.61 -10.04 11.57
N LEU A 355 8.62 -10.42 10.75
CA LEU A 355 8.78 -10.81 9.34
C LEU A 355 7.82 -10.05 8.41
N PHE A 356 7.90 -8.72 8.47
CA PHE A 356 6.86 -7.87 7.88
C PHE A 356 7.19 -7.31 6.49
N THR A 357 8.46 -7.27 6.06
CA THR A 357 8.85 -6.70 4.75
C THR A 357 8.23 -7.42 3.56
N ILE A 358 8.07 -8.74 3.66
CA ILE A 358 7.46 -9.55 2.60
C ILE A 358 5.93 -9.37 2.59
N PHE A 359 5.32 -9.08 3.74
CA PHE A 359 3.88 -8.83 3.80
C PHE A 359 3.52 -7.48 3.17
N SER A 360 4.34 -6.44 3.36
CA SER A 360 4.09 -5.14 2.71
C SER A 360 4.21 -5.21 1.19
N THR A 361 5.16 -5.97 0.64
CA THR A 361 5.28 -6.11 -0.82
C THR A 361 4.09 -6.83 -1.46
N LEU A 362 3.44 -7.72 -0.71
CA LEU A 362 2.22 -8.40 -1.17
C LEU A 362 1.01 -7.47 -1.19
N LEU A 363 0.97 -6.47 -0.31
CA LEU A 363 -0.08 -5.46 -0.33
C LEU A 363 0.20 -4.36 -1.36
N THR A 364 1.45 -4.15 -1.75
CA THR A 364 1.83 -3.21 -2.82
C THR A 364 1.77 -3.82 -4.23
N THR A 365 1.76 -5.14 -4.37
CA THR A 365 1.43 -5.82 -5.65
C THR A 365 -0.07 -5.82 -5.87
N SER A 366 -0.68 -4.64 -6.02
CA SER A 366 -1.80 -4.56 -6.96
C SER A 366 -1.21 -4.90 -8.33
N ASN A 367 -1.91 -5.72 -9.13
CA ASN A 367 -1.60 -5.76 -10.55
C ASN A 367 -1.50 -4.32 -11.02
N GLY A 368 -0.38 -3.93 -11.63
CA GLY A 368 -0.23 -2.63 -12.26
C GLY A 368 -1.27 -2.48 -13.36
N ALA A 369 -2.51 -2.17 -12.98
CA ALA A 369 -3.54 -1.74 -13.88
C ALA A 369 -3.20 -0.29 -14.21
N PHE A 370 -2.90 -0.04 -15.48
CA PHE A 370 -2.72 1.32 -16.01
C PHE A 370 -3.93 2.23 -15.69
N CYS A 371 -5.10 1.64 -15.42
CA CYS A 371 -6.31 2.32 -14.98
C CYS A 371 -7.17 1.34 -14.14
N GLU A 372 -7.51 1.73 -12.91
CA GLU A 372 -8.52 1.07 -12.08
C GLU A 372 -9.81 1.89 -12.15
N LYS A 373 -10.89 1.33 -12.72
CA LYS A 373 -12.19 2.00 -12.77
C LYS A 373 -12.88 1.81 -11.42
N TYR A 374 -12.98 2.87 -10.64
CA TYR A 374 -13.89 2.91 -9.50
C TYR A 374 -15.32 2.86 -10.04
N THR A 375 -16.06 1.78 -9.73
CA THR A 375 -17.51 1.74 -9.93
C THR A 375 -18.17 2.78 -9.03
N GLU A 376 -19.14 3.53 -9.56
CA GLU A 376 -19.85 4.66 -8.93
C GLU A 376 -20.42 4.40 -7.52
N GLY A 377 -20.44 3.16 -7.04
CA GLY A 377 -20.85 2.79 -5.69
C GLY A 377 -19.81 3.03 -4.57
N ILE A 378 -18.57 3.42 -4.88
CA ILE A 378 -17.50 3.72 -3.89
C ILE A 378 -17.11 5.20 -3.97
N VAL A 379 -18.10 6.09 -3.95
CA VAL A 379 -17.85 7.45 -3.49
C VAL A 379 -17.82 7.35 -1.96
N ILE A 380 -16.63 7.14 -1.40
CA ILE A 380 -16.32 7.52 -0.03
C ILE A 380 -16.92 8.92 0.13
N LYS A 381 -17.79 9.15 1.12
CA LYS A 381 -18.19 10.51 1.52
C LYS A 381 -16.94 11.23 2.03
N ARG A 382 -16.05 11.62 1.13
CA ARG A 382 -15.03 12.60 1.40
C ARG A 382 -15.81 13.86 1.73
N PHE A 383 -15.65 14.36 2.96
CA PHE A 383 -16.34 15.56 3.38
C PHE A 383 -15.83 16.71 2.54
N GLU A 384 -16.66 17.13 1.60
CA GLU A 384 -16.42 18.28 0.76
C GLU A 384 -16.20 19.52 1.65
N LYS A 385 -14.99 20.08 1.58
CA LYS A 385 -14.62 21.31 2.26
C LYS A 385 -14.61 22.43 1.24
N THR A 386 -15.25 23.53 1.58
CA THR A 386 -15.19 24.76 0.79
C THR A 386 -14.44 25.82 1.59
N THR A 387 -13.40 26.38 1.00
CA THR A 387 -12.59 27.45 1.57
C THR A 387 -12.70 28.69 0.69
N HIS A 388 -12.83 29.84 1.34
CA HIS A 388 -12.63 31.14 0.72
C HIS A 388 -11.21 31.63 1.00
N LEU A 389 -10.47 31.97 -0.05
CA LEU A 389 -9.14 32.55 0.02
C LEU A 389 -9.20 33.97 -0.53
N HIS A 390 -8.49 34.88 0.11
CA HIS A 390 -8.41 36.28 -0.26
C HIS A 390 -6.96 36.74 -0.22
N PHE A 391 -6.47 37.34 -1.31
CA PHE A 391 -5.09 37.81 -1.45
C PHE A 391 -4.94 38.76 -2.64
N TYR A 392 -3.78 39.40 -2.75
CA TYR A 392 -3.43 40.36 -3.80
C TYR A 392 -2.29 39.82 -4.64
N PHE A 393 -2.46 39.86 -5.95
CA PHE A 393 -1.51 39.48 -6.98
C PHE A 393 -0.83 40.73 -7.54
N HIS A 394 0.49 40.68 -7.72
CA HIS A 394 1.30 41.83 -8.18
C HIS A 394 2.05 41.49 -9.46
N ASP A 395 1.56 41.95 -10.60
CA ASP A 395 2.26 41.86 -11.89
C ASP A 395 3.29 43.01 -11.95
N ILE A 396 4.57 42.70 -11.85
CA ILE A 396 5.65 43.70 -11.88
C ILE A 396 6.40 43.55 -13.20
N VAL A 397 6.00 44.37 -14.17
CA VAL A 397 6.53 44.37 -15.54
C VAL A 397 7.74 45.31 -15.66
N GLY A 398 7.68 46.46 -14.98
CA GLY A 398 8.71 47.49 -15.02
C GLY A 398 9.68 47.48 -13.84
N GLY A 399 10.62 48.43 -13.84
CA GLY A 399 11.49 48.69 -12.70
C GLY A 399 12.76 47.83 -12.61
N LYS A 400 13.39 47.81 -11.42
CA LYS A 400 14.69 47.14 -11.20
C LYS A 400 14.56 45.63 -10.97
N ASN A 401 13.41 45.17 -10.49
CA ASN A 401 13.16 43.77 -10.10
C ASN A 401 11.82 43.29 -10.70
N PRO A 402 11.72 43.16 -12.03
CA PRO A 402 10.50 42.65 -12.66
C PRO A 402 10.26 41.19 -12.26
N THR A 403 9.00 40.82 -12.13
CA THR A 403 8.53 39.44 -11.87
C THR A 403 8.05 38.74 -13.14
N THR A 404 8.10 39.45 -14.27
CA THR A 404 7.59 38.99 -15.56
C THR A 404 8.67 39.02 -16.65
N VAL A 405 8.56 38.12 -17.63
CA VAL A 405 9.42 38.09 -18.83
C VAL A 405 8.58 37.77 -20.06
N ARG A 406 8.64 38.60 -21.10
CA ARG A 406 8.02 38.30 -22.40
C ARG A 406 8.80 37.19 -23.12
N ILE A 407 8.13 36.07 -23.39
CA ILE A 407 8.75 34.86 -23.97
C ILE A 407 8.36 34.63 -25.44
N ALA A 408 7.24 35.19 -25.89
CA ALA A 408 6.80 35.10 -27.27
C ALA A 408 5.93 36.31 -27.66
N GLY A 409 5.82 36.58 -28.96
CA GLY A 409 4.91 37.57 -29.49
C GLY A 409 5.34 38.09 -30.87
N PRO A 410 4.42 38.72 -31.62
CA PRO A 410 4.73 39.26 -32.92
C PRO A 410 5.75 40.41 -32.82
N PRO A 411 6.74 40.46 -33.74
CA PRO A 411 7.79 41.50 -33.72
C PRO A 411 7.25 42.90 -34.04
N ASN A 412 6.14 42.98 -34.79
CA ASN A 412 5.41 44.20 -35.10
C ASN A 412 4.02 44.13 -34.46
N GLY A 413 3.57 45.22 -33.84
CA GLY A 413 2.33 45.26 -33.06
C GLY A 413 1.11 44.76 -33.86
N THR A 414 0.45 43.75 -33.32
CA THR A 414 -0.90 43.32 -33.74
C THR A 414 -1.94 44.11 -32.96
N ALA A 415 -3.21 44.08 -33.41
CA ALA A 415 -4.31 44.62 -32.61
C ALA A 415 -4.27 44.00 -31.20
N TYR A 416 -4.30 44.85 -30.17
CA TYR A 416 -4.18 44.48 -28.76
C TYR A 416 -2.92 43.68 -28.38
N SER A 417 -1.90 43.61 -29.25
CA SER A 417 -0.71 42.77 -29.07
C SER A 417 -1.01 41.26 -29.00
N PHE A 418 -2.07 40.81 -29.68
CA PHE A 418 -2.45 39.40 -29.83
C PHE A 418 -1.24 38.47 -30.09
N GLY A 419 -1.20 37.36 -29.36
CA GLY A 419 -0.13 36.37 -29.41
C GLY A 419 1.09 36.70 -28.55
N SER A 420 1.11 37.84 -27.87
CA SER A 420 2.15 38.14 -26.87
C SER A 420 1.96 37.27 -25.64
N THR A 421 3.02 36.58 -25.23
CA THR A 421 3.04 35.66 -24.09
C THR A 421 4.12 36.07 -23.10
N VAL A 422 3.74 36.08 -21.83
CA VAL A 422 4.58 36.49 -20.71
C VAL A 422 4.64 35.36 -19.69
N MET A 423 5.85 35.04 -19.21
CA MET A 423 6.09 34.15 -18.08
C MET A 423 6.14 34.97 -16.80
N ILE A 424 5.53 34.48 -15.73
CA ILE A 424 5.36 35.17 -14.46
C ILE A 424 5.82 34.33 -13.26
N ASP A 425 6.38 35.02 -12.25
CA ASP A 425 6.63 34.54 -10.88
C ASP A 425 6.27 35.66 -9.89
N ASP A 426 4.97 35.95 -9.84
CA ASP A 426 4.44 37.13 -9.16
C ASP A 426 4.13 36.84 -7.68
N PRO A 427 4.42 37.77 -6.76
CA PRO A 427 4.12 37.58 -5.35
C PRO A 427 2.60 37.65 -5.11
N LEU A 428 2.13 36.84 -4.16
CA LEU A 428 0.80 36.93 -3.59
C LEU A 428 0.92 37.44 -2.15
N THR A 429 0.20 38.50 -1.80
CA THR A 429 0.26 39.11 -0.47
C THR A 429 -1.11 39.20 0.20
N GLU A 430 -1.11 39.33 1.53
CA GLU A 430 -2.34 39.47 2.33
C GLU A 430 -3.04 40.84 2.13
N GLY A 431 -2.28 41.87 1.77
CA GLY A 431 -2.79 43.23 1.53
C GLY A 431 -2.27 43.82 0.20
N PRO A 432 -2.85 44.93 -0.29
CA PRO A 432 -2.52 45.51 -1.59
C PRO A 432 -1.12 46.14 -1.64
N GLU A 433 -0.54 46.46 -0.49
CA GLU A 433 0.80 47.03 -0.42
C GLU A 433 1.86 45.94 -0.72
N PRO A 434 2.86 46.19 -1.59
CA PRO A 434 3.92 45.22 -1.89
C PRO A 434 4.75 44.79 -0.68
N THR A 435 4.74 45.58 0.39
CA THR A 435 5.41 45.28 1.67
C THR A 435 4.55 44.41 2.61
N SER A 436 3.32 44.09 2.22
CA SER A 436 2.43 43.22 3.00
C SER A 436 2.99 41.79 3.08
N LYS A 437 2.44 40.99 4.01
CA LYS A 437 2.88 39.62 4.23
C LYS A 437 2.73 38.81 2.94
N LEU A 438 3.83 38.20 2.49
CA LEU A 438 3.85 37.26 1.38
C LEU A 438 3.14 35.96 1.81
N VAL A 439 2.11 35.56 1.08
CA VAL A 439 1.32 34.34 1.36
C VAL A 439 1.53 33.24 0.32
N GLY A 440 2.09 33.59 -0.84
CA GLY A 440 2.38 32.64 -1.92
C GLY A 440 2.95 33.30 -3.15
N ARG A 441 2.98 32.55 -4.26
CA ARG A 441 3.43 33.00 -5.58
C ARG A 441 2.48 32.52 -6.67
N ALA A 442 2.25 33.37 -7.67
CA ALA A 442 1.58 33.02 -8.90
C ALA A 442 2.62 32.71 -9.98
N GLN A 443 2.64 31.46 -10.43
CA GLN A 443 3.67 30.93 -11.32
C GLN A 443 3.03 30.31 -12.55
N GLY A 444 3.43 30.78 -13.72
CA GLY A 444 2.84 30.36 -14.98
C GLY A 444 3.00 31.41 -16.05
N MET A 445 2.08 31.43 -17.00
CA MET A 445 2.08 32.39 -18.10
C MET A 445 0.71 33.01 -18.31
N TYR A 446 0.71 34.21 -18.89
CA TYR A 446 -0.45 34.74 -19.56
C TYR A 446 -0.14 35.10 -21.01
N ALA A 447 -1.15 35.00 -21.86
CA ALA A 447 -1.04 35.37 -23.27
C ALA A 447 -2.22 36.21 -23.73
N ILE A 448 -1.99 37.18 -24.60
CA ILE A 448 -3.07 37.94 -25.21
C ILE A 448 -3.74 37.06 -26.26
N ALA A 449 -4.93 36.55 -25.93
CA ALA A 449 -5.59 35.47 -26.65
C ALA A 449 -6.81 35.92 -27.49
N SER A 450 -7.09 37.23 -27.52
CA SER A 450 -8.18 37.80 -28.32
C SER A 450 -7.66 38.82 -29.33
N GLN A 451 -8.24 38.80 -30.53
CA GLN A 451 -7.98 39.81 -31.57
C GLN A 451 -8.95 40.99 -31.50
N GLN A 452 -10.02 40.86 -30.73
CA GLN A 452 -11.15 41.81 -30.71
C GLN A 452 -11.18 42.67 -29.44
N ASP A 453 -10.58 42.19 -28.36
CA ASP A 453 -10.54 42.88 -27.07
C ASP A 453 -9.26 42.56 -26.29
N ALA A 454 -9.00 43.34 -25.23
CA ALA A 454 -7.87 43.12 -24.33
C ALA A 454 -8.19 41.97 -23.36
N SER A 455 -8.08 40.74 -23.85
CA SER A 455 -8.32 39.53 -23.05
C SER A 455 -7.09 38.65 -22.99
N LEU A 456 -6.70 38.33 -21.76
CA LEU A 456 -5.63 37.39 -21.47
C LEU A 456 -6.19 35.97 -21.36
N LEU A 457 -5.39 34.98 -21.73
CA LEU A 457 -5.52 33.60 -21.28
C LEU A 457 -4.53 33.41 -20.15
N MET A 458 -5.03 33.09 -18.95
CA MET A 458 -4.21 32.80 -17.78
C MET A 458 -3.96 31.28 -17.73
N VAL A 459 -2.71 30.88 -17.57
CA VAL A 459 -2.29 29.47 -17.36
C VAL A 459 -1.27 29.47 -16.23
N MET A 460 -1.74 29.37 -14.99
CA MET A 460 -0.90 29.59 -13.81
C MET A 460 -1.34 28.77 -12.60
N ASN A 461 -0.42 28.60 -11.66
CA ASN A 461 -0.67 28.05 -10.34
C ASN A 461 -0.50 29.14 -9.29
N PHE A 462 -1.40 29.19 -8.31
CA PHE A 462 -1.14 29.87 -7.05
C PHE A 462 -0.55 28.86 -6.06
N ALA A 463 0.74 29.01 -5.75
CA ALA A 463 1.48 28.17 -4.81
C ALA A 463 1.56 28.88 -3.45
N PHE A 464 0.92 28.31 -2.44
CA PHE A 464 0.85 28.92 -1.10
C PHE A 464 2.07 28.52 -0.26
N MET A 465 2.61 29.48 0.48
CA MET A 465 3.86 29.33 1.25
C MET A 465 3.66 29.50 2.76
N GLU A 466 2.43 29.83 3.18
CA GLU A 466 2.10 30.23 4.55
C GLU A 466 0.79 29.59 5.03
N GLY A 467 0.63 29.54 6.36
CA GLY A 467 -0.60 29.08 7.00
C GLY A 467 -0.95 27.61 6.74
N THR A 468 -2.24 27.28 6.86
CA THR A 468 -2.77 25.92 6.70
C THR A 468 -2.46 25.31 5.32
N TYR A 469 -2.32 26.15 4.29
CA TYR A 469 -2.17 25.71 2.90
C TYR A 469 -0.72 25.71 2.41
N ASN A 470 0.27 25.91 3.29
CA ASN A 470 1.68 25.89 2.94
C ASN A 470 2.07 24.61 2.17
N GLY A 471 2.68 24.77 0.99
CA GLY A 471 3.08 23.68 0.10
C GLY A 471 1.95 23.13 -0.77
N SER A 472 0.73 23.68 -0.68
CA SER A 472 -0.39 23.36 -1.56
C SER A 472 -0.52 24.38 -2.70
N SER A 473 -1.20 23.99 -3.78
CA SER A 473 -1.45 24.91 -4.90
C SER A 473 -2.82 24.71 -5.53
N ILE A 474 -3.32 25.74 -6.18
CA ILE A 474 -4.49 25.69 -7.07
C ILE A 474 -4.09 26.13 -8.48
N SER A 475 -4.71 25.51 -9.49
CA SER A 475 -4.44 25.74 -10.89
C SER A 475 -5.57 26.53 -11.54
N ILE A 476 -5.20 27.58 -12.29
CA ILE A 476 -6.10 28.42 -13.07
C ILE A 476 -5.80 28.26 -14.54
N LEU A 477 -6.85 27.97 -15.31
CA LEU A 477 -6.84 28.03 -16.77
C LEU A 477 -8.12 28.75 -17.21
N GLY A 478 -8.00 30.03 -17.55
CA GLY A 478 -9.19 30.88 -17.73
C GLY A 478 -8.95 32.11 -18.59
N ARG A 479 -10.02 32.58 -19.21
CA ARG A 479 -10.05 33.87 -19.93
C ARG A 479 -10.17 35.01 -18.91
N ASN A 480 -9.38 36.04 -19.08
CA ASN A 480 -9.28 37.20 -18.21
C ASN A 480 -9.42 38.50 -19.04
N PRO A 481 -10.66 38.99 -19.27
CA PRO A 481 -10.93 40.24 -19.98
C PRO A 481 -10.62 41.43 -19.08
N VAL A 482 -9.41 41.99 -19.17
CA VAL A 482 -8.88 42.92 -18.14
C VAL A 482 -9.61 44.26 -18.02
N VAL A 483 -10.50 44.58 -18.96
CA VAL A 483 -11.34 45.78 -18.96
C VAL A 483 -12.58 45.60 -18.06
N ASP A 484 -12.98 44.36 -17.79
CA ASP A 484 -14.12 44.06 -16.93
C ASP A 484 -13.74 44.25 -15.46
N ASP A 485 -14.69 44.80 -14.68
CA ASP A 485 -14.50 45.14 -13.27
C ASP A 485 -14.20 43.90 -12.40
N VAL A 486 -15.00 42.85 -12.56
CA VAL A 486 -14.83 41.55 -11.89
C VAL A 486 -14.75 40.45 -12.93
N ARG A 487 -13.70 39.62 -12.83
CA ARG A 487 -13.37 38.60 -13.82
C ARG A 487 -13.32 37.24 -13.17
N GLU A 488 -14.18 36.34 -13.63
CA GLU A 488 -14.25 34.98 -13.13
C GLU A 488 -13.31 34.06 -13.91
N MET A 489 -12.51 33.27 -13.18
CA MET A 489 -11.66 32.23 -13.75
C MET A 489 -11.84 30.92 -12.99
N PRO A 490 -11.96 29.78 -13.70
CA PRO A 490 -12.18 28.50 -13.05
C PRO A 490 -10.92 27.99 -12.36
N ILE A 491 -11.11 27.36 -11.20
CA ILE A 491 -10.11 26.48 -10.59
C ILE A 491 -10.23 25.12 -11.27
N VAL A 492 -9.22 24.76 -12.05
CA VAL A 492 -9.23 23.54 -12.89
C VAL A 492 -8.53 22.36 -12.20
N GLY A 493 -7.97 22.58 -11.03
CA GLY A 493 -7.32 21.54 -10.23
C GLY A 493 -6.53 22.13 -9.06
N GLY A 494 -5.88 21.25 -8.31
CA GLY A 494 -4.98 21.64 -7.23
C GLY A 494 -4.12 20.48 -6.74
N SER A 495 -3.12 20.83 -5.94
CA SER A 495 -2.15 19.90 -5.34
C SER A 495 -2.03 20.12 -3.83
N GLY A 496 -1.42 19.17 -3.13
CA GLY A 496 -1.39 19.18 -1.66
C GLY A 496 -2.79 19.00 -1.08
N LEU A 497 -3.20 19.92 -0.19
CA LEU A 497 -4.53 19.93 0.41
C LEU A 497 -5.65 20.20 -0.61
N PHE A 498 -5.37 20.90 -1.71
CA PHE A 498 -6.34 21.18 -2.76
C PHE A 498 -6.45 20.06 -3.81
N ARG A 499 -6.22 18.80 -3.43
CA ARG A 499 -6.28 17.68 -4.36
C ARG A 499 -7.71 17.48 -4.87
N SER A 500 -7.86 17.40 -6.20
CA SER A 500 -9.18 17.36 -6.87
C SER A 500 -10.01 18.63 -6.64
N ALA A 501 -9.35 19.75 -6.34
CA ALA A 501 -10.01 21.03 -6.17
C ALA A 501 -10.73 21.47 -7.44
N HIS A 502 -11.90 22.05 -7.24
CA HIS A 502 -12.68 22.75 -8.25
C HIS A 502 -13.34 23.97 -7.62
N GLY A 503 -13.76 24.93 -8.43
CA GLY A 503 -14.32 26.19 -7.94
C GLY A 503 -14.02 27.35 -8.88
N TYR A 504 -14.02 28.56 -8.35
CA TYR A 504 -13.82 29.77 -9.14
C TYR A 504 -13.03 30.83 -8.36
N ALA A 505 -12.34 31.68 -9.12
CA ALA A 505 -11.64 32.85 -8.65
C ALA A 505 -12.26 34.10 -9.27
N LEU A 506 -12.54 35.10 -8.45
CA LEU A 506 -12.97 36.43 -8.87
C LEU A 506 -11.80 37.38 -8.73
N ALA A 507 -11.36 37.96 -9.85
CA ALA A 507 -10.27 38.93 -9.91
C ALA A 507 -10.82 40.34 -10.13
N HIS A 508 -10.33 41.31 -9.36
CA HIS A 508 -10.67 42.73 -9.49
C HIS A 508 -9.38 43.56 -9.51
N THR A 509 -9.25 44.48 -10.47
CA THR A 509 -8.01 45.27 -10.62
C THR A 509 -8.06 46.48 -9.70
N ILE A 510 -7.15 46.54 -8.72
CA ILE A 510 -7.08 47.62 -7.73
C ILE A 510 -6.23 48.78 -8.25
N ALA A 511 -5.12 48.46 -8.94
CA ALA A 511 -4.23 49.45 -9.51
C ALA A 511 -3.65 48.94 -10.83
N PHE A 512 -3.47 49.85 -11.80
CA PHE A 512 -2.79 49.57 -13.06
C PHE A 512 -2.02 50.81 -13.53
N ASP A 513 -0.72 50.68 -13.76
CA ASP A 513 0.11 51.73 -14.35
C ASP A 513 0.27 51.51 -15.86
N PHE A 514 -0.39 52.35 -16.64
CA PHE A 514 -0.35 52.29 -18.11
C PHE A 514 1.04 52.53 -18.72
N LYS A 515 1.99 53.10 -17.98
CA LYS A 515 3.35 53.36 -18.46
C LYS A 515 4.26 52.16 -18.27
N THR A 516 4.17 51.49 -17.13
CA THR A 516 5.04 50.35 -16.80
C THR A 516 4.40 49.01 -17.15
N GLY A 517 3.07 48.94 -17.15
CA GLY A 517 2.31 47.71 -17.22
C GLY A 517 2.09 47.03 -15.86
N ASP A 518 2.55 47.66 -14.77
CA ASP A 518 2.42 47.06 -13.43
C ASP A 518 0.96 47.04 -12.98
N ALA A 519 0.54 45.92 -12.37
CA ALA A 519 -0.83 45.71 -11.94
C ALA A 519 -0.90 45.12 -10.53
N ILE A 520 -1.86 45.61 -9.74
CA ILE A 520 -2.26 45.00 -8.47
C ILE A 520 -3.69 44.51 -8.62
N VAL A 521 -3.89 43.21 -8.43
CA VAL A 521 -5.17 42.53 -8.64
C VAL A 521 -5.59 41.80 -7.37
N GLU A 522 -6.76 42.14 -6.86
CA GLU A 522 -7.39 41.44 -5.74
C GLU A 522 -8.03 40.14 -6.25
N TYR A 523 -7.80 39.05 -5.52
CA TYR A 523 -8.38 37.74 -5.80
C TYR A 523 -9.25 37.27 -4.64
N ASN A 524 -10.48 36.87 -4.97
CA ASN A 524 -11.40 36.14 -4.10
C ASN A 524 -11.61 34.75 -4.68
N VAL A 525 -11.05 33.73 -4.05
CA VAL A 525 -11.10 32.34 -4.54
C VAL A 525 -12.03 31.51 -3.66
N HIS A 526 -13.04 30.90 -4.28
CA HIS A 526 -13.88 29.90 -3.65
C HIS A 526 -13.47 28.54 -4.21
N VAL A 527 -12.83 27.74 -3.36
CA VAL A 527 -12.29 26.44 -3.74
C VAL A 527 -12.91 25.34 -2.90
N THR A 528 -13.41 24.34 -3.60
CA THR A 528 -14.02 23.13 -3.03
C THR A 528 -13.09 21.95 -3.27
N TYR A 529 -12.78 21.22 -2.21
CA TYR A 529 -11.81 20.12 -2.20
C TYR A 529 -12.20 19.09 -1.13
N TYR A 530 -11.39 18.05 -0.98
CA TYR A 530 -11.72 16.86 -0.20
C TYR A 530 -10.72 16.55 0.91
#